data_AF-A0A7V0SDX8-F1
#
_entry.id   AF-A0A7V0SDX8-F1
#
_cell.length_a   1.000
_cell.length_b   1.000
_cell.length_c   1.000
_cell.angle_alpha   90.00
_cell.angle_beta   90.00
_cell.angle_gamma   90.00
#
_symmetry.space_group_name_H-M   'P 1'
#
loop_
_entity.id
_entity.type
_entity.pdbx_description
1 polymer ?
#
loop_
_entity_poly.entity_id
_entity_poly.type
_entity_poly.pdbx_seq_one_letter_code
_entity_poly.pdbx_strand_id
1 'polypeptide(L)'
;MIVTRKKDPLVIKELTKPFKKLIIVGCSECAAVCQTGGSEQVKEMAALLAGHEITATISIESPCDKRVSARDFRRIEEELAAADALVVLACGSGAQAVSEVTEKPVITALDTRFLGMVERLGRFYERCSQCGNCILNDTAALCPITLCPRGIRNGPCECIDGTRCDVYPDRDCVWHTIYEKLKQSGRPDLYTLFHEPTDWLQSHTPREELWEKK
;
A
#
# COMPACT_ATOMS: atom_id res chain seq x y z
N MET A 1 -5.52 -1.59 -2.51
CA MET A 1 -4.22 -1.47 -3.21
C MET A 1 -3.22 -0.72 -2.35
N ILE A 2 -1.93 -1.02 -2.46
CA ILE A 2 -0.89 -0.27 -1.75
C ILE A 2 -0.24 0.74 -2.70
N VAL A 3 -0.24 2.01 -2.30
CA VAL A 3 0.44 3.07 -3.04
C VAL A 3 1.94 2.92 -2.82
N THR A 4 2.68 2.99 -3.91
CA THR A 4 4.14 2.83 -3.93
C THR A 4 4.79 3.99 -4.67
N ARG A 5 6.06 4.24 -4.36
CA ARG A 5 6.88 5.25 -5.05
C ARG A 5 8.23 4.64 -5.40
N LYS A 6 8.77 4.95 -6.59
CA LYS A 6 10.15 4.56 -6.94
C LYS A 6 11.13 5.23 -5.98
N LYS A 7 12.09 4.46 -5.46
CA LYS A 7 13.26 5.02 -4.80
C LYS A 7 14.15 5.73 -5.82
N ASP A 8 15.10 6.51 -5.33
CA ASP A 8 16.10 7.15 -6.17
C ASP A 8 16.89 6.08 -6.96
N PRO A 9 16.95 6.18 -8.30
CA PRO A 9 17.76 5.30 -9.16
C PRO A 9 19.21 5.14 -8.71
N LEU A 10 19.83 6.19 -8.14
CA LEU A 10 21.22 6.13 -7.65
C LEU A 10 21.34 5.20 -6.45
N VAL A 11 20.38 5.25 -5.52
CA VAL A 11 20.35 4.34 -4.36
C VAL A 11 20.26 2.89 -4.83
N ILE A 12 19.45 2.61 -5.86
CA ILE A 12 19.33 1.25 -6.40
C ILE A 12 20.65 0.78 -7.02
N LYS A 13 21.30 1.63 -7.83
CA LYS A 13 22.61 1.30 -8.40
C LYS A 13 23.66 1.01 -7.33
N GLU A 14 23.70 1.80 -6.26
CA GLU A 14 24.63 1.58 -5.15
C GLU A 14 24.36 0.24 -4.45
N LEU A 15 23.09 -0.07 -4.16
CA LEU A 15 22.70 -1.32 -3.50
C LEU A 15 22.95 -2.57 -4.36
N THR A 16 22.96 -2.43 -5.69
CA THR A 16 23.21 -3.58 -6.59
C THR A 16 24.68 -3.84 -6.87
N LYS A 17 25.61 -2.91 -6.57
CA LYS A 17 27.05 -3.04 -6.85
C LYS A 17 27.69 -4.37 -6.44
N PRO A 18 27.37 -4.99 -5.28
CA PRO A 18 27.99 -6.24 -4.87
C PRO A 18 27.60 -7.46 -5.73
N PHE A 19 26.54 -7.35 -6.55
CA PHE A 19 25.95 -8.45 -7.28
C PHE A 19 26.25 -8.35 -8.77
N LYS A 20 26.52 -9.47 -9.45
CA LYS A 20 26.81 -9.50 -10.88
C LYS A 20 25.56 -9.88 -11.68
N LYS A 21 24.83 -10.90 -11.22
CA LYS A 21 23.66 -11.47 -11.86
C LYS A 21 22.40 -11.09 -11.10
N LEU A 22 21.43 -10.48 -11.78
CA LEU A 22 20.21 -9.98 -11.15
C LEU A 22 18.97 -10.56 -11.82
N ILE A 23 17.89 -10.68 -11.05
CA ILE A 23 16.52 -10.79 -11.56
C ILE A 23 15.76 -9.54 -11.19
N ILE A 24 14.91 -9.06 -12.09
CA ILE A 24 14.02 -7.93 -11.82
C ILE A 24 12.60 -8.44 -11.72
N VAL A 25 11.97 -8.19 -10.57
CA VAL A 25 10.62 -8.65 -10.24
C VAL A 25 9.68 -7.46 -10.16
N GLY A 26 8.60 -7.48 -10.95
CA GLY A 26 7.52 -6.50 -10.92
C GLY A 26 6.28 -7.00 -10.18
N CYS A 27 5.42 -6.06 -9.79
CA CYS A 27 4.06 -6.32 -9.29
C CYS A 27 3.04 -5.83 -10.32
N SER A 28 2.29 -6.77 -10.91
CA SER A 28 1.31 -6.51 -11.98
C SER A 28 -0.01 -5.88 -11.50
N GLU A 29 -0.13 -5.56 -10.20
CA GLU A 29 -1.34 -4.98 -9.62
C GLU A 29 -1.07 -3.58 -9.04
N CYS A 30 -0.90 -3.48 -7.72
CA CYS A 30 -0.85 -2.20 -7.02
C CYS A 30 0.29 -1.30 -7.52
N ALA A 31 1.48 -1.87 -7.72
CA ALA A 31 2.64 -1.11 -8.21
C ALA A 31 2.49 -0.76 -9.70
N ALA A 32 1.87 -1.61 -10.51
CA ALA A 32 1.55 -1.31 -11.90
C ALA A 32 0.55 -0.15 -12.02
N VAL A 33 -0.51 -0.13 -11.20
CA VAL A 33 -1.46 0.99 -11.13
C VAL A 33 -0.77 2.29 -10.71
N CYS A 34 0.22 2.20 -9.82
CA CYS A 34 1.06 3.34 -9.42
C CYS A 34 2.14 3.71 -10.46
N GLN A 35 2.26 2.97 -11.58
CA GLN A 35 3.32 3.10 -12.58
C GLN A 35 4.74 3.04 -11.98
N THR A 36 4.91 2.16 -11.00
CA THR A 36 6.17 2.00 -10.25
C THR A 36 6.75 0.61 -10.36
N GLY A 37 5.95 -0.41 -10.67
CA GLY A 37 6.43 -1.80 -10.75
C GLY A 37 5.73 -2.71 -11.74
N GLY A 38 4.98 -2.15 -12.70
CA GLY A 38 4.43 -2.93 -13.81
C GLY A 38 5.49 -3.33 -14.83
N SER A 39 5.08 -4.03 -15.89
CA SER A 39 5.97 -4.55 -16.94
C SER A 39 6.87 -3.47 -17.57
N GLU A 40 6.34 -2.28 -17.80
CA GLU A 40 7.13 -1.16 -18.33
C GLU A 40 8.20 -0.70 -17.34
N GLN A 41 7.88 -0.65 -16.05
CA GLN A 41 8.86 -0.28 -15.02
C GLN A 41 9.92 -1.36 -14.78
N VAL A 42 9.57 -2.63 -15.01
CA VAL A 42 10.55 -3.73 -15.02
C VAL A 42 11.55 -3.54 -16.16
N LYS A 43 11.09 -3.19 -17.37
CA LYS A 43 11.98 -2.89 -18.51
C LYS A 43 12.86 -1.67 -18.24
N GLU A 44 12.28 -0.59 -17.70
CA GLU A 44 13.03 0.61 -17.30
C GLU A 44 14.13 0.28 -16.29
N MET A 45 13.84 -0.55 -15.29
CA MET A 45 14.82 -0.96 -14.29
C MET A 45 15.91 -1.86 -14.90
N ALA A 46 15.57 -2.74 -15.84
CA ALA A 46 16.55 -3.56 -16.56
C ALA A 46 17.53 -2.69 -17.36
N ALA A 47 17.01 -1.67 -18.04
CA ALA A 47 17.83 -0.70 -18.76
C ALA A 47 18.71 0.13 -17.80
N LEU A 48 18.16 0.55 -16.65
CA LEU A 48 18.92 1.29 -15.62
C LEU A 48 20.11 0.49 -15.08
N LEU A 49 19.95 -0.83 -14.97
CA LEU A 49 20.91 -1.77 -14.39
C LEU A 49 21.68 -2.57 -15.46
N ALA A 50 21.79 -2.06 -16.70
CA ALA A 50 22.47 -2.73 -17.81
C ALA A 50 23.96 -3.05 -17.59
N GLY A 51 24.58 -2.54 -16.51
CA GLY A 51 25.93 -2.93 -16.08
C GLY A 51 25.99 -4.29 -15.37
N HIS A 52 24.84 -4.89 -15.05
CA HIS A 52 24.69 -6.23 -14.48
C HIS A 52 24.19 -7.21 -15.54
N GLU A 53 24.42 -8.51 -15.33
CA GLU A 53 23.82 -9.57 -16.13
C GLU A 53 22.38 -9.82 -15.63
N ILE A 54 21.38 -9.38 -16.40
CA ILE A 54 19.97 -9.61 -16.06
C ILE A 54 19.59 -11.02 -16.53
N THR A 55 19.55 -11.97 -15.60
CA THR A 55 19.27 -13.39 -15.86
C THR A 55 17.81 -13.62 -16.24
N ALA A 56 16.88 -12.91 -15.60
CA ALA A 56 15.47 -12.93 -15.96
C ALA A 56 14.78 -11.62 -15.56
N THR A 57 13.65 -11.35 -16.21
CA THR A 57 12.68 -10.35 -15.75
C THR A 57 11.32 -11.02 -15.63
N ILE A 58 10.57 -10.70 -14.58
CA ILE A 58 9.26 -11.31 -14.33
C ILE A 58 8.33 -10.29 -13.70
N SER A 59 7.06 -10.27 -14.13
CA SER A 59 6.01 -9.45 -13.52
C SER A 59 4.97 -10.37 -12.91
N ILE A 60 4.93 -10.42 -11.57
CA ILE A 60 4.11 -11.36 -10.81
C ILE A 60 2.79 -10.69 -10.44
N GLU A 61 1.68 -11.39 -10.65
CA GLU A 61 0.37 -11.02 -10.09
C GLU A 61 0.42 -11.20 -8.57
N SER A 62 0.06 -10.17 -7.79
CA SER A 62 0.09 -10.24 -6.32
C SER A 62 1.37 -10.90 -5.73
N PRO A 63 2.58 -10.32 -5.86
CA PRO A 63 3.80 -10.94 -5.33
C PRO A 63 3.79 -11.11 -3.80
N CYS A 64 2.89 -10.41 -3.09
CA CYS A 64 2.62 -10.59 -1.66
C CYS A 64 1.88 -11.90 -1.33
N ASP A 65 1.34 -12.62 -2.32
CA ASP A 65 0.90 -14.01 -2.15
C ASP A 65 2.05 -14.96 -2.48
N LYS A 66 2.62 -15.59 -1.45
CA LYS A 66 3.75 -16.51 -1.57
C LYS A 66 3.47 -17.69 -2.50
N ARG A 67 2.21 -18.15 -2.60
CA ARG A 67 1.84 -19.28 -3.48
C ARG A 67 1.97 -18.89 -4.94
N VAL A 68 1.58 -17.67 -5.27
CA VAL A 68 1.67 -17.11 -6.63
C VAL A 68 3.12 -16.86 -6.99
N SER A 69 3.88 -16.20 -6.11
CA SER A 69 5.33 -15.99 -6.29
C SER A 69 6.08 -17.31 -6.46
N ALA A 70 5.84 -18.33 -5.61
CA ALA A 70 6.50 -19.63 -5.71
C ALA A 70 6.17 -20.37 -7.02
N ARG A 71 4.90 -20.31 -7.46
CA ARG A 71 4.50 -20.89 -8.75
C ARG A 71 5.23 -20.23 -9.91
N ASP A 72 5.33 -18.91 -9.90
CA ASP A 72 5.92 -18.15 -11.01
C ASP A 72 7.45 -18.28 -11.03
N PHE A 73 8.11 -18.32 -9.88
CA PHE A 73 9.56 -18.57 -9.79
C PHE A 73 9.96 -19.98 -10.26
N ARG A 74 9.12 -21.01 -10.07
CA ARG A 74 9.37 -22.34 -10.65
C ARG A 74 9.46 -22.34 -12.18
N ARG A 75 8.90 -21.33 -12.87
CA ARG A 75 8.99 -21.22 -14.34
C ARG A 75 10.35 -20.69 -14.81
N ILE A 76 11.11 -20.09 -13.91
CA ILE A 76 12.44 -19.50 -14.16
C ILE A 76 13.46 -20.05 -13.14
N GLU A 77 13.34 -21.33 -12.80
CA GLU A 77 14.13 -21.94 -11.72
C GLU A 77 15.64 -21.92 -12.03
N GLU A 78 16.02 -22.12 -13.28
CA GLU A 78 17.42 -22.10 -13.72
C GLU A 78 18.02 -20.69 -13.62
N GLU A 79 17.29 -19.68 -14.11
CA GLU A 79 17.69 -18.28 -14.02
C GLU A 79 17.71 -17.81 -12.57
N LEU A 80 16.70 -18.22 -11.78
CA LEU A 80 16.64 -17.95 -10.35
C LEU A 80 17.86 -18.55 -9.66
N ALA A 81 18.21 -19.81 -9.92
CA ALA A 81 19.39 -20.45 -9.34
C ALA A 81 20.69 -19.70 -9.69
N ALA A 82 20.81 -19.20 -10.92
CA ALA A 82 21.98 -18.47 -11.40
C ALA A 82 22.11 -17.03 -10.87
N ALA A 83 21.02 -16.39 -10.43
CA ALA A 83 21.04 -15.00 -9.98
C ALA A 83 21.71 -14.81 -8.61
N ASP A 84 22.43 -13.71 -8.40
CA ASP A 84 23.02 -13.38 -7.10
C ASP A 84 22.00 -12.68 -6.18
N ALA A 85 21.10 -11.88 -6.77
CA ALA A 85 20.08 -11.13 -6.03
C ALA A 85 18.87 -10.77 -6.90
N LEU A 86 17.79 -10.32 -6.25
CA LEU A 86 16.56 -9.88 -6.91
C LEU A 86 16.30 -8.40 -6.63
N VAL A 87 16.02 -7.61 -7.66
CA VAL A 87 15.55 -6.23 -7.55
C VAL A 87 14.02 -6.23 -7.66
N VAL A 88 13.34 -5.91 -6.57
CA VAL A 88 11.89 -6.08 -6.44
C VAL A 88 11.18 -4.73 -6.49
N LEU A 89 10.36 -4.56 -7.53
CA LEU A 89 9.46 -3.43 -7.77
C LEU A 89 8.06 -3.75 -7.23
N ALA A 90 7.96 -3.98 -5.92
CA ALA A 90 6.70 -4.23 -5.21
C ALA A 90 6.68 -3.48 -3.87
N CYS A 91 5.54 -3.51 -3.16
CA CYS A 91 5.47 -3.02 -1.79
C CYS A 91 6.29 -3.92 -0.83
N GLY A 92 6.44 -3.49 0.43
CA GLY A 92 7.23 -4.20 1.43
C GLY A 92 6.76 -5.64 1.67
N SER A 93 5.46 -5.88 1.70
CA SER A 93 4.90 -7.24 1.82
C SER A 93 5.24 -8.12 0.62
N GLY A 94 5.18 -7.56 -0.60
CA GLY A 94 5.59 -8.27 -1.82
C GLY A 94 7.09 -8.61 -1.82
N ALA A 95 7.94 -7.67 -1.41
CA ALA A 95 9.38 -7.91 -1.31
C ALA A 95 9.74 -8.98 -0.26
N GLN A 96 9.07 -8.98 0.90
CA GLN A 96 9.27 -10.00 1.93
C GLN A 96 8.79 -11.37 1.46
N ALA A 97 7.63 -11.46 0.81
CA ALA A 97 7.15 -12.71 0.23
C ALA A 97 8.12 -13.28 -0.82
N VAL A 98 8.67 -12.44 -1.69
CA VAL A 98 9.72 -12.83 -2.65
C VAL A 98 10.98 -13.31 -1.93
N SER A 99 11.42 -12.61 -0.88
CA SER A 99 12.59 -12.99 -0.07
C SER A 99 12.41 -14.36 0.57
N GLU A 100 11.24 -14.65 1.13
CA GLU A 100 10.97 -15.94 1.76
C GLU A 100 10.86 -17.09 0.76
N VAL A 101 10.28 -16.85 -0.42
CA VAL A 101 10.10 -17.88 -1.44
C VAL A 101 11.41 -18.25 -2.13
N THR A 102 12.34 -17.30 -2.25
CA THR A 102 13.59 -17.49 -3.00
C THR A 102 14.81 -17.70 -2.11
N GLU A 103 14.75 -17.28 -0.84
CA GLU A 103 15.89 -17.23 0.11
C GLU A 103 17.10 -16.44 -0.40
N LYS A 104 16.97 -15.69 -1.49
CA LYS A 104 18.02 -14.86 -2.09
C LYS A 104 17.96 -13.42 -1.58
N PRO A 105 19.09 -12.69 -1.63
CA PRO A 105 19.10 -11.26 -1.33
C PRO A 105 18.08 -10.47 -2.16
N VAL A 106 17.25 -9.67 -1.49
CA VAL A 106 16.23 -8.82 -2.13
C VAL A 106 16.57 -7.34 -1.95
N ILE A 107 16.70 -6.63 -3.06
CA ILE A 107 16.84 -5.17 -3.13
C ILE A 107 15.46 -4.58 -3.39
N THR A 108 14.95 -3.81 -2.43
CA THR A 108 13.65 -3.14 -2.55
C THR A 108 13.79 -1.86 -3.37
N ALA A 109 13.18 -1.84 -4.56
CA ALA A 109 13.25 -0.69 -5.47
C ALA A 109 12.17 0.37 -5.22
N LEU A 110 11.17 0.07 -4.40
CA LEU A 110 10.05 0.95 -4.10
C LEU A 110 9.94 1.24 -2.60
N ASP A 111 9.42 2.43 -2.29
CA ASP A 111 8.89 2.77 -0.98
C ASP A 111 7.40 2.46 -0.91
N THR A 112 6.98 1.80 0.17
CA THR A 112 5.56 1.61 0.51
C THR A 112 5.04 2.89 1.16
N ARG A 113 3.91 3.41 0.66
CA ARG A 113 3.32 4.65 1.16
C ARG A 113 2.13 4.37 2.08
N PHE A 114 0.97 4.08 1.51
CA PHE A 114 -0.28 3.89 2.27
C PHE A 114 -1.28 3.02 1.50
N LEU A 115 -2.32 2.56 2.18
CA LEU A 115 -3.49 1.93 1.56
C LEU A 115 -4.28 2.97 0.77
N GLY A 116 -4.20 2.87 -0.56
CA GLY A 116 -4.74 3.89 -1.46
C GLY A 116 -6.11 3.55 -2.03
N MET A 117 -6.90 4.58 -2.22
CA MET A 117 -8.00 4.65 -3.18
C MET A 117 -7.50 5.42 -4.42
N VAL A 118 -7.75 4.88 -5.62
CA VAL A 118 -7.52 5.61 -6.88
C VAL A 118 -8.67 6.59 -7.09
N GLU A 119 -8.40 7.89 -7.14
CA GLU A 119 -9.38 8.85 -7.68
C GLU A 119 -9.31 8.85 -9.20
N ARG A 120 -8.09 8.96 -9.72
CA ARG A 120 -7.72 8.78 -11.12
C ARG A 120 -6.24 8.40 -11.19
N LEU A 121 -5.78 7.90 -12.32
CA LEU A 121 -4.36 7.59 -12.49
C LEU A 121 -3.48 8.81 -12.16
N GLY A 122 -2.48 8.61 -11.31
CA GLY A 122 -1.61 9.67 -10.78
C GLY A 122 -2.15 10.44 -9.57
N ARG A 123 -3.39 10.17 -9.12
CA ARG A 123 -3.99 10.80 -7.93
C ARG A 123 -4.60 9.76 -7.00
N PHE A 124 -3.91 9.55 -5.88
CA PHE A 124 -4.24 8.53 -4.88
C PHE A 124 -4.50 9.18 -3.52
N TYR A 125 -5.49 8.67 -2.79
CA TYR A 125 -5.79 9.13 -1.44
C TYR A 125 -5.76 8.00 -0.44
N GLU A 126 -5.29 8.31 0.75
CA GLU A 126 -5.48 7.45 1.90
C GLU A 126 -6.94 7.56 2.37
N ARG A 127 -7.63 6.42 2.49
CA ARG A 127 -9.03 6.34 2.94
C ARG A 127 -9.24 5.43 4.14
N CYS A 128 -8.21 4.69 4.55
CA CYS A 128 -8.26 3.80 5.69
C CYS A 128 -6.89 3.71 6.35
N SER A 129 -6.85 3.94 7.66
CA SER A 129 -5.66 3.79 8.52
C SER A 129 -5.49 2.37 9.07
N GLN A 130 -6.33 1.43 8.61
CA GLN A 130 -6.29 0.02 8.95
C GLN A 130 -6.37 -0.23 10.47
N CYS A 131 -7.22 0.49 11.21
CA CYS A 131 -7.27 0.39 12.67
C CYS A 131 -7.99 -0.85 13.24
N GLY A 132 -8.48 -1.77 12.41
CA GLY A 132 -9.22 -2.97 12.87
C GLY A 132 -10.61 -2.70 13.50
N ASN A 133 -10.95 -1.47 13.85
CA ASN A 133 -12.23 -1.11 14.49
C ASN A 133 -13.07 -0.19 13.58
N CYS A 134 -13.58 -0.75 12.49
CA CYS A 134 -14.33 0.00 11.48
C CYS A 134 -15.66 0.56 12.01
N ILE A 135 -15.92 1.86 11.78
CA ILE A 135 -17.18 2.56 12.12
C ILE A 135 -17.90 3.14 10.89
N LEU A 136 -17.52 2.72 9.69
CA LEU A 136 -18.03 3.29 8.43
C LEU A 136 -19.55 3.15 8.27
N ASN A 137 -20.16 2.16 8.91
CA ASN A 137 -21.62 1.97 8.90
C ASN A 137 -22.35 3.13 9.60
N ASP A 138 -21.71 3.71 10.62
CA ASP A 138 -22.27 4.77 11.46
C ASP A 138 -21.91 6.15 10.93
N THR A 139 -20.81 6.26 10.18
CA THR A 139 -20.25 7.52 9.69
C THR A 139 -20.45 7.75 8.18
N ALA A 140 -21.57 7.26 7.64
CA ALA A 140 -21.93 7.44 6.22
C ALA A 140 -20.82 7.06 5.23
N ALA A 141 -20.09 5.97 5.52
CA ALA A 141 -18.96 5.47 4.76
C ALA A 141 -17.76 6.43 4.64
N LEU A 142 -17.62 7.38 5.56
CA LEU A 142 -16.46 8.26 5.68
C LEU A 142 -15.66 7.90 6.94
N CYS A 143 -14.38 7.57 6.80
CA CYS A 143 -13.53 7.25 7.95
C CYS A 143 -13.09 8.54 8.64
N PRO A 144 -13.61 8.89 9.84
CA PRO A 144 -13.21 10.13 10.49
C PRO A 144 -11.79 10.05 11.04
N ILE A 145 -11.28 8.85 11.35
CA ILE A 145 -9.89 8.62 11.78
C ILE A 145 -8.90 9.00 10.66
N THR A 146 -9.18 8.60 9.42
CA THR A 146 -8.27 8.84 8.30
C THR A 146 -8.48 10.21 7.65
N LEU A 147 -9.72 10.69 7.55
CA LEU A 147 -10.04 11.92 6.82
C LEU A 147 -9.96 13.17 7.69
N CYS A 148 -10.02 13.04 9.03
CA CYS A 148 -9.76 14.15 9.94
C CYS A 148 -8.24 14.28 10.15
N PRO A 149 -7.63 15.46 9.97
CA PRO A 149 -6.21 15.68 10.28
C PRO A 149 -5.86 15.44 11.75
N ARG A 150 -6.85 15.52 12.64
CA ARG A 150 -6.71 15.26 14.07
C ARG A 150 -7.13 13.82 14.47
N GLY A 151 -7.60 13.01 13.52
CA GLY A 151 -8.03 11.63 13.76
C GLY A 151 -9.23 11.49 14.70
N ILE A 152 -10.08 12.53 14.82
CA ILE A 152 -11.17 12.57 15.80
C ILE A 152 -12.28 11.60 15.41
N ARG A 153 -12.59 10.68 16.34
CA ARG A 153 -13.54 9.57 16.14
C ARG A 153 -15.00 9.88 16.51
N ASN A 154 -15.24 10.94 17.30
CA ASN A 154 -16.58 11.29 17.80
C ASN A 154 -16.85 12.80 17.62
N GLY A 155 -17.46 13.17 16.49
CA GLY A 155 -17.88 14.55 16.23
C GLY A 155 -16.78 15.53 15.79
N PRO A 156 -17.16 16.74 15.32
CA PRO A 156 -16.22 17.77 14.89
C PRO A 156 -15.43 18.32 16.09
N CYS A 157 -14.23 18.84 15.83
CA CYS A 157 -13.52 19.66 16.82
C CYS A 157 -14.20 21.03 16.99
N GLU A 158 -13.88 21.69 18.11
CA GLU A 158 -14.31 23.07 18.37
C GLU A 158 -13.73 24.10 17.40
N CYS A 159 -12.73 23.71 16.59
CA CYS A 159 -12.04 24.61 15.68
C CYS A 159 -12.68 24.71 14.29
N ILE A 160 -13.77 23.98 14.00
CA ILE A 160 -14.42 24.02 12.68
C ILE A 160 -14.82 25.46 12.28
N ASP A 161 -14.52 25.85 11.03
CA ASP A 161 -14.90 27.16 10.48
C ASP A 161 -16.12 27.01 9.55
N GLY A 162 -17.31 27.20 10.10
CA GLY A 162 -18.57 26.96 9.41
C GLY A 162 -18.69 25.49 8.99
N THR A 163 -18.46 25.20 7.70
CA THR A 163 -18.47 23.83 7.13
C THR A 163 -17.07 23.27 6.89
N ARG A 164 -16.02 24.08 7.06
CA ARG A 164 -14.65 23.79 6.63
C ARG A 164 -13.75 23.33 7.75
N CYS A 165 -12.72 22.56 7.39
CA CYS A 165 -11.67 22.17 8.33
C CYS A 165 -10.74 23.35 8.63
N ASP A 166 -10.36 23.50 9.90
CA ASP A 166 -9.37 24.50 10.36
C ASP A 166 -7.96 24.25 9.83
N VAL A 167 -7.55 22.97 9.81
CA VAL A 167 -6.21 22.57 9.37
C VAL A 167 -6.11 22.58 7.83
N TYR A 168 -7.20 22.25 7.13
CA TYR A 168 -7.27 22.21 5.67
C TYR A 168 -8.42 23.08 5.16
N PRO A 169 -8.21 24.41 5.02
CA PRO A 169 -9.26 25.35 4.63
C PRO A 169 -9.80 25.15 3.22
N ASP A 170 -9.11 24.37 2.39
CA ASP A 170 -9.52 23.97 1.05
C ASP A 170 -10.56 22.83 1.03
N ARG A 171 -10.96 22.31 2.20
CA ARG A 171 -11.82 21.12 2.32
C ARG A 171 -12.89 21.28 3.39
N ASP A 172 -14.01 20.60 3.16
CA ASP A 172 -15.05 20.47 4.18
C ASP A 172 -14.56 19.61 5.34
N CYS A 173 -15.02 19.93 6.55
CA CYS A 173 -14.81 19.10 7.72
C CYS A 173 -15.50 17.74 7.50
N VAL A 174 -14.78 16.63 7.72
CA VAL A 174 -15.34 15.28 7.55
C VAL A 174 -16.63 15.08 8.35
N TRP A 175 -16.70 15.63 9.57
CA TRP A 175 -17.90 15.52 10.42
C TRP A 175 -19.07 16.37 9.93
N HIS A 176 -18.81 17.50 9.27
CA HIS A 176 -19.86 18.23 8.57
C HIS A 176 -20.40 17.39 7.40
N THR A 177 -19.51 16.80 6.59
CA THR A 177 -19.91 15.93 5.48
C THR A 177 -20.67 14.68 5.94
N ILE A 178 -20.27 14.07 7.06
CA ILE A 178 -20.96 12.93 7.67
C ILE A 178 -22.39 13.33 8.04
N TYR A 179 -22.57 14.46 8.75
CA TYR A 179 -23.89 14.94 9.15
C TYR A 179 -24.83 15.13 7.95
N GLU A 180 -24.37 15.84 6.91
CA GLU A 180 -25.16 16.10 5.71
C GLU A 180 -25.56 14.80 5.01
N LYS A 181 -24.64 13.84 4.88
CA LYS A 181 -24.93 12.53 4.28
C LYS A 181 -25.91 11.70 5.11
N LEU A 182 -25.76 11.68 6.44
CA LEU A 182 -26.66 10.97 7.32
C LEU A 182 -28.08 11.54 7.26
N LYS A 183 -28.19 12.87 7.31
CA LYS A 183 -29.45 13.60 7.14
C LYS A 183 -30.12 13.30 5.80
N GLN A 184 -29.37 13.35 4.69
CA GLN A 184 -29.86 12.99 3.36
C GLN A 184 -30.33 11.53 3.28
N SER A 185 -29.68 10.63 4.01
CA SER A 185 -30.04 9.20 4.07
C SER A 185 -31.14 8.86 5.08
N GLY A 186 -31.71 9.85 5.78
CA GLY A 186 -32.76 9.64 6.78
C GLY A 186 -32.30 8.94 8.06
N ARG A 187 -30.99 9.00 8.39
CA ARG A 187 -30.39 8.36 9.58
C ARG A 187 -29.59 9.36 10.45
N PRO A 188 -30.17 10.51 10.82
CA PRO A 188 -29.44 11.52 11.60
C PRO A 188 -29.08 11.07 13.02
N ASP A 189 -29.78 10.07 13.55
CA ASP A 189 -29.56 9.45 14.87
C ASP A 189 -28.13 8.89 15.01
N LEU A 190 -27.58 8.31 13.94
CA LEU A 190 -26.22 7.76 13.92
C LEU A 190 -25.14 8.81 14.23
N TYR A 191 -25.41 10.09 13.96
CA TYR A 191 -24.44 11.16 14.17
C TYR A 191 -24.02 11.34 15.63
N THR A 192 -24.90 10.96 16.55
CA THR A 192 -24.70 11.11 18.01
C THR A 192 -24.20 9.84 18.68
N LEU A 193 -23.97 8.77 17.91
CA LEU A 193 -23.45 7.52 18.46
C LEU A 193 -22.04 7.75 19.00
N PHE A 194 -21.82 7.27 20.21
CA PHE A 194 -20.50 7.25 20.81
C PHE A 194 -19.75 6.00 20.37
N HIS A 195 -18.51 6.19 19.94
CA HIS A 195 -17.57 5.12 19.66
C HIS A 195 -16.41 5.19 20.66
N GLU A 196 -16.12 4.06 21.32
CA GLU A 196 -14.93 3.96 22.15
C GLU A 196 -13.67 4.36 21.38
N PRO A 197 -12.66 4.94 22.06
CA PRO A 197 -11.35 5.19 21.44
C PRO A 197 -10.85 3.93 20.74
N THR A 198 -10.19 4.11 19.60
CA THR A 198 -9.55 2.99 18.90
C THR A 198 -8.58 2.31 19.84
N ASP A 199 -8.76 0.99 20.02
CA ASP A 199 -7.80 0.21 20.77
C ASP A 199 -6.59 -0.07 19.87
N TRP A 200 -5.62 0.84 19.94
CA TRP A 200 -4.36 0.68 19.22
C TRP A 200 -3.52 -0.48 19.77
N LEU A 201 -3.81 -0.99 20.98
CA LEU A 201 -3.19 -2.22 21.49
C LEU A 201 -3.69 -3.43 20.72
N GLN A 202 -4.95 -3.48 20.27
CA GLN A 202 -5.43 -4.54 19.37
C GLN A 202 -5.00 -4.33 17.91
N SER A 203 -4.50 -3.14 17.58
CA SER A 203 -3.95 -2.78 16.26
C SER A 203 -2.43 -2.89 16.18
N HIS A 204 -1.78 -3.59 17.12
CA HIS A 204 -0.31 -3.71 17.20
C HIS A 204 0.29 -4.37 15.96
N THR A 205 1.48 -3.93 15.56
CA THR A 205 2.28 -4.58 14.52
C THR A 205 3.26 -5.55 15.20
N PRO A 206 3.45 -6.79 14.69
CA PRO A 206 2.78 -7.40 13.54
C PRO A 206 1.34 -7.82 13.87
N ARG A 207 0.44 -7.68 12.88
CA ARG A 207 -0.95 -8.14 12.96
C ARG A 207 -1.07 -9.51 12.30
N GLU A 208 -1.93 -10.35 12.85
CA GLU A 208 -2.26 -11.66 12.29
C GLU A 208 -3.78 -11.87 12.31
N GLU A 209 -4.30 -12.48 11.25
CA GLU A 209 -5.71 -12.90 11.14
C GLU A 209 -5.71 -14.36 10.69
N LEU A 210 -6.15 -15.26 11.56
CA LEU A 210 -6.21 -16.70 11.29
C LEU A 210 -7.66 -17.10 11.06
N TRP A 211 -7.93 -17.67 9.89
CA TRP A 211 -9.24 -18.24 9.62
C TRP A 211 -9.29 -19.65 10.16
N GLU A 212 -10.27 -19.94 11.01
CA GLU A 212 -10.58 -21.32 11.36
C GLU A 212 -11.01 -22.05 10.09
N LYS A 213 -10.30 -23.14 9.77
CA LYS A 213 -10.77 -24.06 8.73
C LYS A 213 -12.06 -24.69 9.24
N LYS A 214 -13.18 -24.34 8.61
CA LYS A 214 -14.43 -25.08 8.76
C LYS A 214 -14.31 -26.45 8.11
#